data_AF-A0A1C0A8E2-F1
#
_entry.id   AF-A0A1C0A8E2-F1
#
_cell.length_a   1.000
_cell.length_b   1.000
_cell.length_c   1.000
_cell.angle_alpha   90.00
_cell.angle_beta   90.00
_cell.angle_gamma   90.00
#
_symmetry.space_group_name_H-M   'P 1'
#
loop_
_entity.id
_entity.type
_entity.pdbx_description
1 polymer ?
#
loop_
_entity_poly.entity_id
_entity_poly.type
_entity_poly.pdbx_seq_one_letter_code
_entity_poly.pdbx_strand_id
1 'polypeptide(L)' 'MNHRYSSDNGFINDLKHRIDREIIYKIEALTFIIHSKYDKSVPFDYAEYAEENIKRSELLITNIWGYLIWIGREDK' A
#
# COMPACT_ATOMS: atom_id res chain seq x y z
N MET A 1 -2.87 6.00 22.68
CA MET A 1 -2.92 5.98 21.20
C MET A 1 -4.30 5.54 20.78
N ASN A 2 -4.99 6.30 19.91
CA ASN A 2 -6.30 5.92 19.38
C ASN A 2 -6.17 4.61 18.58
N HIS A 3 -6.89 3.56 19.00
CA HIS A 3 -6.88 2.23 18.34
C HIS A 3 -7.72 2.19 17.06
N ARG A 4 -8.28 3.34 16.64
CA ARG A 4 -9.18 3.44 15.49
C ARG A 4 -8.53 3.05 14.16
N TYR A 5 -7.19 3.08 14.11
CA TYR A 5 -6.38 2.79 12.92
C TYR A 5 -5.17 1.91 13.21
N SER A 6 -5.15 1.17 14.34
CA SER A 6 -4.09 0.19 14.57
C SER A 6 -4.36 -1.08 13.76
N SER A 7 -3.32 -1.64 13.16
CA SER A 7 -3.40 -2.96 12.52
C SER A 7 -3.47 -4.10 13.54
N ASP A 8 -3.45 -3.81 14.84
CA ASP A 8 -3.42 -4.75 15.96
C ASP A 8 -2.44 -5.90 15.69
N ASN A 9 -2.94 -7.13 15.54
CA ASN A 9 -2.12 -8.31 15.25
C ASN A 9 -1.66 -8.41 13.78
N GLY A 10 -2.22 -7.59 12.89
CA GLY A 10 -1.90 -7.55 11.46
C GLY A 10 -0.48 -7.10 11.16
N PHE A 11 0.10 -6.22 11.99
CA PHE A 11 1.51 -5.82 11.84
C PHE A 11 2.48 -7.01 11.90
N ILE A 12 2.20 -8.00 12.75
CA ILE A 12 3.03 -9.21 12.85
C ILE A 12 2.89 -10.09 11.60
N ASN A 13 1.74 -10.05 10.92
CA ASN A 13 1.57 -10.75 9.66
C ASN A 13 2.42 -10.09 8.57
N ASP A 14 2.46 -8.76 8.51
CA ASP A 14 3.27 -8.02 7.52
C ASP A 14 4.77 -8.32 7.65
N LEU A 15 5.28 -8.50 8.88
CA LEU A 15 6.68 -8.87 9.13
C LEU A 15 7.04 -10.29 8.66
N LYS A 16 6.07 -11.20 8.65
CA LYS A 16 6.28 -12.61 8.30
C LYS A 16 5.93 -12.90 6.84
N HIS A 17 5.19 -12.01 6.18
CA HIS A 17 4.70 -12.22 4.83
C HIS A 17 5.82 -11.91 3.83
N ARG A 18 6.39 -12.97 3.25
CA ARG A 18 7.19 -12.88 2.02
C ARG A 18 6.38 -13.52 0.91
N ILE A 19 6.01 -12.71 -0.08
CA ILE A 19 5.26 -13.17 -1.25
C ILE A 19 6.28 -13.38 -2.38
N ASP A 20 6.31 -14.59 -2.94
CA ASP A 20 7.09 -14.85 -4.13
C ASP A 20 6.53 -14.05 -5.31
N ARG A 21 7.42 -13.56 -6.17
CA ARG A 21 7.05 -12.74 -7.33
C ARG A 21 6.02 -13.43 -8.23
N GLU A 22 6.09 -14.76 -8.34
CA GLU A 22 5.14 -15.57 -9.10
C GLU A 22 3.69 -15.40 -8.65
N ILE A 23 3.44 -15.06 -7.38
CA ILE A 23 2.09 -14.82 -6.86
C ILE A 23 1.57 -13.47 -7.38
N ILE A 24 2.42 -12.44 -7.42
CA ILE A 24 2.05 -11.11 -7.93
C ILE A 24 1.70 -11.19 -9.42
N TYR A 25 2.44 -11.99 -10.19
CA TYR A 25 2.16 -12.22 -11.61
C TYR A 25 0.80 -12.86 -11.91
N LYS A 26 0.17 -13.51 -10.92
CA LYS A 26 -1.15 -14.11 -11.08
C LYS A 26 -2.29 -13.09 -10.96
N ILE A 27 -2.01 -11.83 -10.65
CA ILE A 27 -3.02 -10.77 -10.57
C ILE A 27 -3.43 -10.36 -11.99
N GLU A 28 -4.62 -10.80 -12.42
CA GLU A 28 -5.18 -10.47 -13.75
C GLU A 28 -6.17 -9.29 -13.74
N ALA A 29 -6.59 -8.87 -12.55
CA ALA A 29 -7.51 -7.75 -12.36
C ALA A 29 -6.86 -6.42 -12.72
N LEU A 30 -7.66 -5.48 -13.24
CA LEU A 30 -7.23 -4.09 -13.37
C LEU A 30 -6.94 -3.55 -11.97
N THR A 31 -5.71 -3.10 -11.75
CA THR A 31 -5.20 -2.72 -10.44
C THR A 31 -4.81 -1.26 -10.44
N PHE A 32 -5.38 -0.48 -9.53
CA PHE A 32 -4.98 0.91 -9.33
C PHE A 32 -4.17 1.01 -8.04
N ILE A 33 -2.91 1.42 -8.15
CA ILE A 33 -1.97 1.53 -7.05
C ILE A 33 -1.86 3.00 -6.70
N ILE A 34 -2.09 3.35 -5.43
CA ILE A 34 -1.96 4.72 -4.93
C ILE A 34 -0.93 4.70 -3.82
N HIS A 35 0.08 5.56 -3.93
CA HIS A 35 1.11 5.68 -2.91
C HIS A 35 1.49 7.14 -2.69
N SER A 36 1.90 7.49 -1.46
CA SER A 36 2.46 8.80 -1.16
C SER A 36 3.98 8.74 -1.16
N LYS A 37 4.65 9.64 -1.88
CA LYS A 37 6.11 9.76 -1.83
C LYS A 37 6.65 10.16 -0.44
N TYR A 38 5.76 10.54 0.47
CA TYR A 38 6.08 10.94 1.85
C TYR A 38 5.62 9.90 2.88
N ASP A 39 5.18 8.72 2.45
CA ASP A 39 4.89 7.62 3.37
C ASP A 39 6.19 7.17 4.06
N LYS A 40 6.16 7.12 5.40
CA LYS A 40 7.29 6.67 6.23
C LYS A 40 7.04 5.29 6.84
N SER A 41 5.84 4.75 6.67
CA SER A 41 5.43 3.45 7.17
C SER A 41 5.68 2.35 6.15
N VAL A 42 5.51 2.64 4.85
CA VAL A 42 5.77 1.71 3.75
C VAL A 42 6.71 2.38 2.73
N PRO A 43 7.83 1.74 2.33
CA PRO A 43 8.74 2.30 1.33
C PRO A 43 8.08 2.50 -0.04
N PHE A 44 8.49 3.57 -0.75
CA PHE A 44 7.98 3.88 -2.09
C PHE A 44 8.24 2.75 -3.11
N ASP A 45 9.42 2.14 -3.04
CA ASP A 45 9.85 1.05 -3.92
C ASP A 45 8.88 -0.15 -3.94
N TYR A 46 8.02 -0.29 -2.91
CA TYR A 46 7.01 -1.36 -2.87
C TYR A 46 5.88 -1.09 -3.86
N ALA A 47 5.52 0.19 -4.07
CA ALA A 47 4.52 0.59 -5.05
C ALA A 47 5.07 0.43 -6.48
N GLU A 48 6.34 0.79 -6.68
CA GLU A 48 7.04 0.55 -7.96
C GLU A 48 7.13 -0.94 -8.25
N TYR A 49 7.57 -1.74 -7.28
CA TYR A 49 7.63 -3.19 -7.42
C TYR A 49 6.26 -3.81 -7.75
N ALA A 50 5.17 -3.29 -7.19
CA ALA A 50 3.84 -3.77 -7.53
C ALA A 50 3.43 -3.40 -8.96
N GLU A 51 3.69 -2.17 -9.40
CA GLU A 51 3.37 -1.70 -10.76
C GLU A 51 4.13 -2.49 -11.82
N GLU A 52 5.43 -2.69 -11.62
CA GLU A 52 6.30 -3.43 -12.55
C GLU A 52 5.86 -4.90 -12.73
N ASN A 53 5.22 -5.48 -11.71
CA ASN A 53 4.92 -6.92 -11.67
C ASN A 53 3.43 -7.24 -11.84
N ILE A 54 2.52 -6.27 -11.70
CA ILE A 54 1.09 -6.48 -11.96
C ILE A 54 0.79 -6.08 -13.40
N LYS A 55 0.48 -7.07 -14.24
CA LYS A 55 0.32 -6.93 -15.71
C LYS A 55 -0.63 -5.81 -16.15
N ARG A 56 -1.68 -5.55 -15.37
CA ARG A 56 -2.71 -4.55 -15.68
C ARG A 56 -2.84 -3.57 -14.54
N SER A 57 -1.78 -2.81 -14.30
CA SER A 57 -1.75 -1.83 -13.24
C SER A 57 -1.50 -0.41 -13.73
N GLU A 58 -1.87 0.55 -12.88
CA GLU A 58 -1.53 1.96 -13.02
C GLU A 58 -1.14 2.48 -11.62
N LEU A 59 -0.06 3.25 -11.54
CA LEU A 59 0.45 3.84 -10.31
C LEU A 59 0.22 5.35 -10.27
N LEU A 60 -0.51 5.80 -9.25
CA LEU A 60 -0.67 7.21 -8.90
C LEU A 60 0.20 7.56 -7.68
N ILE A 61 1.18 8.45 -7.91
CA ILE A 61 2.01 9.01 -6.85
C ILE A 61 1.37 10.30 -6.33
N THR A 62 1.08 10.35 -5.04
CA THR A 62 0.48 11.51 -4.38
C THR A 62 1.50 12.30 -3.57
N ASN A 63 1.25 13.61 -3.43
CA ASN A 63 2.04 14.51 -2.59
C ASN A 63 1.41 14.72 -1.19
N ILE A 64 0.39 13.92 -0.83
CA ILE A 64 -0.33 14.04 0.44
C ILE A 64 0.49 13.39 1.56
N TRP A 65 0.35 13.88 2.80
CA TRP A 65 1.02 13.29 3.96
C TRP A 65 0.61 11.81 4.19
N GLY A 66 1.55 10.89 3.88
CA GLY A 66 1.62 9.44 4.16
C GLY A 66 0.33 8.65 4.46
N TYR A 67 0.45 7.63 5.32
CA TYR A 67 -0.55 6.63 5.77
C TYR A 67 -2.02 7.09 5.91
N LEU A 68 -2.24 8.41 6.03
CA LEU A 68 -3.54 9.05 6.16
C LEU A 68 -4.23 9.36 4.82
N ILE A 69 -3.65 9.03 3.65
CA ILE A 69 -4.32 9.24 2.34
C ILE A 69 -5.72 8.59 2.28
N TRP A 70 -5.93 7.55 3.09
CA TRP A 70 -7.17 6.77 3.16
C TRP A 70 -8.14 7.26 4.24
N ILE A 71 -7.68 8.14 5.12
CA ILE A 71 -8.51 8.75 6.15
C ILE A 71 -9.05 10.02 5.50
N GLY A 72 -10.31 9.94 5.04
CA GLY A 72 -11.03 11.10 4.52
C GLY A 72 -11.05 12.28 5.50
N ARG A 73 -11.70 13.37 5.12
CA ARG A 73 -11.84 14.52 6.04
C ARG A 73 -12.43 14.02 7.36
N GLU A 74 -11.86 14.47 8.48
CA GLU A 74 -12.55 14.34 9.77
C GLU A 74 -13.90 15.05 9.62
N ASP A 75 -14.99 14.27 9.64
CA ASP A 75 -16.33 14.84 9.77
C ASP A 75 -16.36 15.59 11.12
N LYS A 76 -16.67 16.89 11.05
CA LYS A 76 -16.82 17.75 12.23
C LYS A 76 -18.09 17.44 12.99
#